data_AF-A0A4Q3JBE9-F1
#
_entry.id   AF-A0A4Q3JBE9-F1
#
_cell.length_a   1.000
_cell.length_b   1.000
_cell.length_c   1.000
_cell.angle_alpha   90.00
_cell.angle_beta   90.00
_cell.angle_gamma   90.00
#
_symmetry.space_group_name_H-M   'P 1'
#
loop_
_entity.id
_entity.type
_entity.pdbx_description
1 polymer ?
#
loop_
_entity_poly.entity_id
_entity_poly.type
_entity_poly.pdbx_seq_one_letter_code
_entity_poly.pdbx_strand_id
1 'polypeptide(L)'
;MALVVRADELVRRVLGPLLLGGELRPVRPLGPVVVRRMAELAPVFQSSDTELMARCHEARVRRARHLAPVDRLPVMGAGEWLLLGALNDLMQSANPRLPSVVAPSRPRKLLAATSALLTTVRPPADLTEALVRHATLGRALDVQRTDTMVRWWTGSAQFHGEPPNRRLMAWPDVRRVQVTETPIGLEKLPLPGFPQGEYL
;
A
#
# COMPACT_ATOMS: atom_id res chain seq x y z
N MET A 1 4.07 -15.89 -16.99
CA MET A 1 3.19 -14.81 -17.50
C MET A 1 2.33 -14.16 -16.41
N ALA A 2 1.45 -14.89 -15.70
CA ALA A 2 0.56 -14.29 -14.68
C ALA A 2 1.29 -13.56 -13.52
N LEU A 3 2.43 -14.08 -13.06
CA LEU A 3 3.19 -13.47 -11.96
C LEU A 3 3.84 -12.13 -12.35
N VAL A 4 4.39 -12.04 -13.56
CA VAL A 4 4.97 -10.80 -14.11
C VAL A 4 3.88 -9.73 -14.23
N VAL A 5 2.69 -10.09 -14.72
CA VAL A 5 1.54 -9.16 -14.80
C VAL A 5 1.16 -8.62 -13.41
N ARG A 6 1.14 -9.47 -12.38
CA ARG A 6 0.86 -9.04 -11.01
C ARG A 6 1.96 -8.14 -10.45
N ALA A 7 3.22 -8.42 -10.76
CA ALA A 7 4.36 -7.59 -10.35
C ALA A 7 4.30 -6.21 -11.03
N ASP A 8 3.95 -6.16 -12.31
CA ASP A 8 3.69 -4.93 -13.04
C ASP A 8 2.50 -4.12 -12.49
N GLU A 9 1.45 -4.81 -12.06
CA GLU A 9 0.32 -4.15 -11.40
C GLU A 9 0.76 -3.54 -10.05
N LEU A 10 1.56 -4.27 -9.28
CA LEU A 10 2.12 -3.80 -8.01
C LEU A 10 3.01 -2.58 -8.20
N VAL A 11 3.86 -2.57 -9.24
CA VAL A 11 4.69 -1.41 -9.60
C VAL A 11 3.80 -0.20 -9.92
N ARG A 12 2.85 -0.35 -10.85
CA ARG A 12 2.02 0.77 -11.32
C ARG A 12 1.08 1.33 -10.26
N ARG A 13 0.50 0.48 -9.42
CA ARG A 13 -0.55 0.88 -8.48
C ARG A 13 -0.08 1.12 -7.06
N VAL A 14 1.12 0.62 -6.70
CA VAL A 14 1.67 0.74 -5.35
C VAL A 14 3.04 1.41 -5.37
N LEU A 15 4.06 0.83 -6.02
CA LEU A 15 5.43 1.38 -5.95
C LEU A 15 5.52 2.80 -6.54
N GLY A 16 4.93 3.01 -7.72
CA GLY A 16 4.93 4.30 -8.41
C GLY A 16 4.34 5.42 -7.55
N PRO A 17 3.06 5.34 -7.14
CA PRO A 17 2.45 6.36 -6.29
C PRO A 17 3.11 6.49 -4.91
N LEU A 18 3.65 5.41 -4.35
CA LEU A 18 4.39 5.45 -3.10
C LEU A 18 5.62 6.36 -3.23
N LEU A 19 6.42 6.18 -4.27
CA LEU A 19 7.68 6.91 -4.47
C LEU A 19 7.47 8.31 -5.06
N LEU A 20 6.56 8.44 -6.01
CA LEU A 20 6.37 9.65 -6.82
C LEU A 20 5.27 10.56 -6.27
N GLY A 21 4.51 10.09 -5.28
CA GLY A 21 3.26 10.73 -4.88
C GLY A 21 2.10 10.31 -5.77
N GLY A 22 0.89 10.38 -5.21
CA GLY A 22 -0.34 10.05 -5.91
C GLY A 22 -1.20 9.05 -5.15
N GLU A 23 -2.30 8.67 -5.77
CA GLU A 23 -3.28 7.74 -5.23
C GLU A 23 -2.73 6.30 -5.26
N LEU A 24 -2.63 5.67 -4.08
CA LEU A 24 -2.29 4.26 -3.95
C LEU A 24 -3.54 3.41 -4.18
N ARG A 25 -3.41 2.38 -5.03
CA ARG A 25 -4.47 1.39 -5.28
C ARG A 25 -3.93 0.00 -5.01
N PRO A 26 -3.99 -0.50 -3.75
CA PRO A 26 -3.50 -1.82 -3.42
C PRO A 26 -4.04 -2.89 -4.37
N VAL A 27 -3.15 -3.71 -4.91
CA VAL A 27 -3.52 -4.82 -5.80
C VAL A 27 -4.12 -5.96 -4.99
N ARG A 28 -4.82 -6.89 -5.64
CA ARG A 28 -5.42 -8.06 -4.97
C ARG A 28 -4.42 -8.73 -4.02
N PRO A 29 -4.86 -9.22 -2.84
CA PRO A 29 -3.99 -9.87 -1.88
C PRO A 29 -3.02 -10.85 -2.54
N LEU A 30 -1.73 -10.67 -2.30
CA LEU A 30 -0.67 -11.48 -2.88
C LEU A 30 -0.53 -12.76 -2.08
N GLY A 31 -0.45 -12.64 -0.76
CA GLY A 31 -0.11 -13.71 0.16
C GLY A 31 1.36 -14.11 0.08
N PRO A 32 1.88 -14.79 1.10
CA PRO A 32 3.32 -15.04 1.25
C PRO A 32 3.93 -15.83 0.10
N VAL A 33 3.20 -16.79 -0.48
CA VAL A 33 3.70 -17.61 -1.60
C VAL A 33 3.95 -16.76 -2.85
N VAL A 34 3.01 -15.88 -3.19
CA VAL A 34 3.15 -15.03 -4.39
C VAL A 34 4.24 -13.99 -4.17
N VAL A 35 4.28 -13.36 -3.00
CA VAL A 35 5.30 -12.35 -2.69
C VAL A 35 6.70 -12.95 -2.72
N ARG A 36 6.91 -14.16 -2.17
CA ARG A 36 8.20 -14.86 -2.26
C ARG A 36 8.60 -15.15 -3.71
N ARG A 37 7.68 -15.66 -4.53
CA ARG A 37 7.95 -15.91 -5.95
C ARG A 37 8.26 -14.62 -6.73
N MET A 38 7.61 -13.51 -6.40
CA MET A 38 7.96 -12.20 -6.99
C MET A 38 9.38 -11.78 -6.61
N ALA A 39 9.75 -11.95 -5.34
CA ALA A 39 11.08 -11.64 -4.85
C ALA A 39 12.18 -12.51 -5.50
N GLU A 40 11.91 -13.79 -5.74
CA GLU A 40 12.81 -14.69 -6.50
C GLU A 40 12.99 -14.23 -7.95
N LEU A 41 11.96 -13.66 -8.56
CA LEU A 41 12.01 -13.12 -9.92
C LEU A 41 12.63 -11.72 -10.01
N ALA A 42 12.85 -11.03 -8.89
CA ALA A 42 13.33 -9.66 -8.86
C ALA A 42 14.56 -9.39 -9.76
N PRO A 43 15.59 -10.25 -9.82
CA PRO A 43 16.78 -9.98 -10.64
C PRO A 43 16.52 -9.96 -12.15
N VAL A 44 15.47 -10.65 -12.60
CA VAL A 44 15.12 -10.80 -14.03
C VAL A 44 13.82 -10.09 -14.39
N PHE A 45 13.17 -9.45 -13.42
CA PHE A 45 11.93 -8.75 -13.64
C PHE A 45 12.16 -7.51 -14.52
N GLN A 46 11.41 -7.43 -15.61
CA GLN A 46 11.36 -6.28 -16.49
C GLN A 46 9.92 -5.78 -16.52
N SER A 47 9.73 -4.52 -16.13
CA SER A 47 8.41 -3.92 -16.19
C SER A 47 8.03 -3.58 -17.62
N SER A 48 6.75 -3.71 -17.96
CA SER A 48 6.22 -3.18 -19.23
C SER A 48 6.25 -1.64 -19.31
N ASP A 49 6.33 -0.95 -18.16
CA ASP A 49 6.41 0.51 -18.07
C ASP A 49 7.83 0.95 -17.63
N THR A 50 8.74 0.98 -18.60
CA THR A 50 10.16 1.31 -18.37
C THR A 50 10.35 2.75 -17.89
N GLU A 51 9.52 3.68 -18.37
CA GLU A 51 9.54 5.09 -17.98
C GLU A 51 9.14 5.26 -16.51
N LEU A 52 8.06 4.60 -16.07
CA LEU A 52 7.68 4.61 -14.65
C LEU A 52 8.81 4.06 -13.77
N MET A 53 9.45 2.97 -14.20
CA MET A 53 10.56 2.38 -13.44
C MET A 53 11.78 3.31 -13.36
N ALA A 54 12.10 4.01 -14.44
CA ALA A 54 13.17 5.02 -14.45
C ALA A 54 12.88 6.15 -13.46
N ARG A 55 11.67 6.72 -13.50
CA ARG A 55 11.22 7.74 -12.53
C ARG A 55 11.23 7.24 -11.09
N CYS A 56 10.78 6.01 -10.84
CA CYS A 56 10.85 5.38 -9.52
C CYS A 56 12.31 5.28 -9.04
N HIS A 57 13.23 4.91 -9.92
CA HIS A 57 14.65 4.83 -9.61
C HIS A 57 15.23 6.20 -9.24
N GLU A 58 14.95 7.23 -10.03
CA GLU A 58 15.38 8.61 -9.75
C GLU A 58 14.84 9.12 -8.42
N ALA A 59 13.58 8.83 -8.11
CA ALA A 59 12.96 9.19 -6.83
C ALA A 59 13.65 8.48 -5.65
N ARG A 60 14.00 7.20 -5.80
CA ARG A 60 14.77 6.45 -4.80
C ARG A 60 16.16 7.08 -4.59
N VAL A 61 16.89 7.40 -5.65
CA VAL A 61 18.20 8.07 -5.56
C VAL A 61 18.09 9.42 -4.84
N ARG A 62 17.10 10.24 -5.23
CA ARG A 62 16.83 11.54 -4.59
C ARG A 62 16.55 11.38 -3.09
N ARG A 63 15.79 10.36 -2.70
CA ARG A 63 15.49 10.10 -1.29
C ARG A 63 16.72 9.62 -0.53
N ALA A 64 17.52 8.71 -1.09
CA ALA A 64 18.76 8.26 -0.46
C ALA A 64 19.78 9.39 -0.26
N ARG A 65 19.81 10.39 -1.16
CA ARG A 65 20.65 11.60 -1.02
C ARG A 65 20.41 12.41 0.24
N HIS A 66 19.24 12.27 0.88
CA HIS A 66 19.00 12.89 2.18
C HIS A 66 19.79 12.23 3.33
N LEU A 67 20.26 11.00 3.14
CA LEU A 67 21.00 10.25 4.17
C LEU A 67 22.48 10.07 3.84
N ALA A 68 22.83 9.94 2.55
CA ALA A 68 24.20 9.70 2.13
C ALA A 68 24.47 10.32 0.74
N PRO A 69 25.70 10.78 0.45
CA PRO A 69 26.06 11.34 -0.86
C PRO A 69 26.18 10.23 -1.91
N VAL A 70 25.04 9.80 -2.46
CA VAL A 70 24.95 8.76 -3.48
C VAL A 70 24.37 9.29 -4.78
N ASP A 71 24.94 8.88 -5.90
CA ASP A 71 24.45 9.24 -7.25
C ASP A 71 23.73 8.09 -7.96
N ARG A 72 23.85 6.88 -7.41
CA ARG A 72 23.21 5.67 -7.92
C ARG A 72 22.77 4.79 -6.78
N LEU A 73 21.70 4.05 -7.00
CA LEU A 73 21.28 2.95 -6.13
C LEU A 73 21.18 1.68 -6.95
N PRO A 74 21.40 0.50 -6.36
CA PRO A 74 21.00 -0.74 -6.98
C PRO A 74 19.50 -0.78 -7.31
N VAL A 75 19.16 -1.60 -8.30
CA VAL A 75 17.77 -2.02 -8.52
C VAL A 75 17.22 -2.73 -7.27
N MET A 76 15.91 -2.78 -7.13
CA MET A 76 15.28 -3.48 -6.00
C MET A 76 15.61 -4.97 -6.04
N GLY A 77 16.14 -5.49 -4.94
CA GLY A 77 16.41 -6.90 -4.75
C GLY A 77 15.23 -7.62 -4.09
N ALA A 78 15.44 -8.88 -3.75
CA ALA A 78 14.41 -9.74 -3.16
C ALA A 78 13.81 -9.15 -1.87
N GLY A 79 14.64 -8.54 -1.01
CA GLY A 79 14.19 -7.93 0.24
C GLY A 79 13.16 -6.80 0.03
N GLU A 80 13.41 -5.92 -0.93
CA GLU A 80 12.52 -4.80 -1.23
C GLU A 80 11.20 -5.28 -1.85
N TRP A 81 11.24 -6.30 -2.70
CA TRP A 81 10.03 -6.93 -3.25
C TRP A 81 9.20 -7.64 -2.16
N LEU A 82 9.85 -8.31 -1.21
CA LEU A 82 9.17 -8.90 -0.05
C LEU A 82 8.46 -7.82 0.76
N LEU A 83 9.15 -6.72 1.06
CA LEU A 83 8.59 -5.62 1.86
C LEU A 83 7.48 -4.87 1.10
N LEU A 84 7.63 -4.65 -0.21
CA LEU A 84 6.60 -4.01 -1.03
C LEU A 84 5.33 -4.87 -1.11
N GLY A 85 5.48 -6.18 -1.30
CA GLY A 85 4.35 -7.11 -1.28
C GLY A 85 3.69 -7.19 0.09
N ALA A 86 4.47 -7.18 1.17
CA ALA A 86 3.95 -7.13 2.53
C ALA A 86 3.19 -5.82 2.81
N LEU A 87 3.68 -4.67 2.34
CA LEU A 87 2.99 -3.39 2.45
C LEU A 87 1.64 -3.42 1.72
N ASN A 88 1.59 -3.99 0.50
CA ASN A 88 0.33 -4.19 -0.21
C ASN A 88 -0.67 -5.00 0.60
N ASP A 89 -0.24 -6.14 1.14
CA ASP A 89 -1.12 -7.04 1.89
C ASP A 89 -1.52 -6.48 3.26
N LEU A 90 -0.65 -5.65 3.88
CA LEU A 90 -0.99 -4.89 5.08
C LEU A 90 -2.11 -3.89 4.79
N MET A 91 -2.01 -3.08 3.74
CA MET A 91 -3.09 -2.18 3.31
C MET A 91 -4.37 -2.97 3.00
N GLN A 92 -4.27 -4.11 2.33
CA GLN A 92 -5.43 -4.95 2.02
C GLN A 92 -6.06 -5.59 3.26
N SER A 93 -5.30 -5.83 4.33
CA SER A 93 -5.85 -6.35 5.59
C SER A 93 -6.79 -5.36 6.28
N ALA A 94 -6.65 -4.06 5.99
CA ALA A 94 -7.55 -3.00 6.44
C ALA A 94 -8.69 -2.70 5.44
N ASN A 95 -8.79 -3.46 4.34
CA ASN A 95 -9.82 -3.25 3.31
C ASN A 95 -11.19 -3.78 3.78
N PRO A 96 -12.22 -2.93 3.91
CA PRO A 96 -13.54 -3.34 4.38
C PRO A 96 -14.28 -4.29 3.42
N ARG A 97 -13.85 -4.39 2.16
CA ARG A 97 -14.42 -5.31 1.16
C ARG A 97 -13.74 -6.68 1.12
N LEU A 98 -12.63 -6.86 1.84
CA LEU A 98 -11.93 -8.14 1.91
C LEU A 98 -12.71 -9.25 2.62
N PRO A 99 -13.39 -9.02 3.78
CA PRO A 99 -14.24 -10.04 4.37
C PRO A 99 -15.46 -10.33 3.49
N SER A 100 -15.93 -11.57 3.54
CA SER A 100 -17.16 -12.00 2.85
C SER A 100 -17.94 -12.93 3.77
N VAL A 101 -19.23 -13.15 3.51
CA VAL A 101 -20.08 -14.05 4.31
C VAL A 101 -19.46 -15.43 4.50
N VAL A 102 -18.85 -16.00 3.45
CA VAL A 102 -18.21 -17.33 3.48
C VAL A 102 -16.79 -17.32 4.06
N ALA A 103 -16.18 -16.15 4.25
CA ALA A 103 -14.80 -16.04 4.69
C ALA A 103 -14.56 -14.74 5.48
N PRO A 104 -15.22 -14.56 6.63
CA PRO A 104 -15.15 -13.33 7.42
C PRO A 104 -13.76 -13.11 8.04
N SER A 105 -12.99 -14.18 8.26
CA SER A 105 -11.65 -14.12 8.84
C SER A 105 -10.53 -13.80 7.85
N ARG A 106 -10.83 -13.56 6.57
CA ARG A 106 -9.82 -13.26 5.53
C ARG A 106 -8.87 -12.13 5.90
N PRO A 107 -9.34 -10.96 6.39
CA PRO A 107 -8.45 -9.88 6.83
C PRO A 107 -7.45 -10.34 7.90
N ARG A 108 -7.93 -11.04 8.94
CA ARG A 108 -7.09 -11.53 10.05
C ARG A 108 -6.06 -12.54 9.57
N LYS A 109 -6.47 -13.48 8.71
CA LYS A 109 -5.56 -14.47 8.12
C LYS A 109 -4.50 -13.82 7.23
N LEU A 110 -4.88 -12.81 6.45
CA LEU A 110 -3.93 -12.05 5.63
C LEU A 110 -2.93 -11.31 6.51
N LEU A 111 -3.39 -10.58 7.53
CA LEU A 111 -2.52 -9.87 8.46
C LEU A 111 -1.54 -10.81 9.18
N ALA A 112 -2.02 -11.96 9.65
CA ALA A 112 -1.18 -12.97 10.30
C ALA A 112 -0.13 -13.54 9.32
N ALA A 113 -0.52 -13.82 8.08
CA ALA A 113 0.40 -14.30 7.05
C ALA A 113 1.44 -13.24 6.64
N THR A 114 1.03 -11.98 6.53
CA THR A 114 1.93 -10.83 6.27
C THR A 114 2.91 -10.63 7.42
N SER A 115 2.44 -10.72 8.66
CA SER A 115 3.29 -10.62 9.85
C SER A 115 4.33 -11.75 9.86
N ALA A 116 3.91 -12.99 9.62
CA ALA A 116 4.82 -14.13 9.49
C ALA A 116 5.81 -13.96 8.34
N LEU A 117 5.39 -13.44 7.18
CA LEU A 117 6.28 -13.12 6.06
C LEU A 117 7.36 -12.12 6.47
N LEU A 118 6.98 -11.04 7.16
CA LEU A 118 7.91 -10.00 7.62
C LEU A 118 8.97 -10.55 8.58
N THR A 119 8.65 -11.53 9.43
CA THR A 119 9.65 -12.19 10.30
C THR A 119 10.75 -12.93 9.53
N THR A 120 10.52 -13.24 8.24
CA THR A 120 11.51 -13.91 7.39
C THR A 120 12.38 -12.95 6.59
N VAL A 121 12.05 -11.65 6.59
CA VAL A 121 12.86 -10.63 5.92
C VAL A 121 14.10 -10.40 6.76
N ARG A 122 15.27 -10.78 6.23
CA ARG A 122 16.55 -10.59 6.92
C ARG A 122 16.83 -9.10 7.11
N PRO A 123 17.51 -8.68 8.19
CA PRO A 123 18.09 -7.35 8.28
C PRO A 123 18.97 -7.03 7.06
N PRO A 124 19.12 -5.76 6.65
CA PRO A 124 20.03 -5.41 5.57
C PRO A 124 21.46 -5.85 5.93
N ALA A 125 22.15 -6.48 4.98
CA ALA A 125 23.50 -7.01 5.19
C ALA A 125 24.56 -5.91 5.22
N ASP A 126 24.29 -4.78 4.55
CA ASP A 126 25.19 -3.64 4.47
C ASP A 126 24.43 -2.31 4.39
N LEU A 127 25.19 -1.21 4.39
CA LEU A 127 24.66 0.15 4.28
C LEU A 127 23.91 0.38 2.96
N THR A 128 24.36 -0.23 1.87
CA THR A 128 23.74 -0.06 0.55
C THR A 128 22.34 -0.65 0.54
N GLU A 129 22.17 -1.86 1.07
CA GLU A 129 20.86 -2.50 1.21
C GLU A 129 19.95 -1.71 2.15
N ALA A 130 20.49 -1.18 3.26
CA ALA A 130 19.73 -0.31 4.16
C ALA A 130 19.23 0.96 3.45
N LEU A 131 20.09 1.63 2.68
CA LEU A 131 19.72 2.80 1.87
C LEU A 131 18.68 2.46 0.81
N VAL A 132 18.82 1.31 0.14
CA VAL A 132 17.87 0.83 -0.86
C VAL A 132 16.49 0.59 -0.25
N ARG A 133 16.41 -0.07 0.92
CA ARG A 133 15.13 -0.28 1.63
C ARG A 133 14.52 1.03 2.09
N HIS A 134 15.33 1.92 2.68
CA HIS A 134 14.88 3.24 3.11
C HIS A 134 14.32 4.05 1.94
N ALA A 135 15.05 4.11 0.83
CA ALA A 135 14.62 4.84 -0.37
C ALA A 135 13.34 4.26 -0.99
N THR A 136 13.15 2.93 -0.90
CA THR A 136 11.99 2.24 -1.48
C THR A 136 10.73 2.40 -0.64
N LEU A 137 10.86 2.37 0.69
CA LEU A 137 9.73 2.43 1.63
C LEU A 137 9.61 3.76 2.36
N GLY A 138 10.39 4.77 1.96
CA GLY A 138 10.54 6.00 2.73
C GLY A 138 9.24 6.76 2.98
N ARG A 139 8.23 6.55 2.14
CA ARG A 139 6.89 7.15 2.26
C ARG A 139 5.82 6.19 2.79
N ALA A 140 6.20 5.02 3.28
CA ALA A 140 5.24 4.01 3.76
C ALA A 140 4.41 4.51 4.95
N LEU A 141 4.98 5.36 5.81
CA LEU A 141 4.27 5.98 6.94
C LEU A 141 3.50 7.25 6.54
N ASP A 142 3.74 7.78 5.33
CA ASP A 142 2.92 8.87 4.77
C ASP A 142 1.62 8.32 4.14
N VAL A 143 1.47 6.99 4.07
CA VAL A 143 0.30 6.37 3.47
C VAL A 143 -0.91 6.58 4.36
N GLN A 144 -1.93 7.19 3.78
CA GLN A 144 -3.20 7.48 4.43
C GLN A 144 -4.35 6.94 3.59
N ARG A 145 -5.38 6.45 4.27
CA ARG A 145 -6.69 6.18 3.68
C ARG A 145 -7.59 7.37 3.98
N THR A 146 -8.16 7.98 2.94
CA THR A 146 -9.17 9.02 3.11
C THR A 146 -10.54 8.37 3.30
N ASP A 147 -11.12 8.52 4.48
CA ASP A 147 -12.49 8.10 4.75
C ASP A 147 -13.43 9.29 4.55
N THR A 148 -14.55 9.07 3.87
CA THR A 148 -15.53 10.10 3.56
C THR A 148 -16.85 9.80 4.27
N MET A 149 -17.30 10.72 5.10
CA MET A 149 -18.64 10.70 5.69
C MET A 149 -19.54 11.66 4.91
N VAL A 150 -20.62 11.14 4.34
CA VAL A 150 -21.67 11.94 3.68
C VAL A 150 -22.89 11.95 4.58
N ARG A 151 -23.34 13.12 5.01
CA ARG A 151 -24.57 13.33 5.79
C ARG A 151 -25.58 14.13 4.97
N TRP A 152 -26.85 13.83 5.13
CA TRP A 152 -27.96 14.58 4.53
C TRP A 152 -29.17 14.53 5.46
N TRP A 153 -30.22 15.27 5.15
CA TRP A 153 -31.39 15.45 6.03
C TRP A 153 -32.09 14.16 6.50
N THR A 154 -31.99 13.06 5.76
CA THR A 154 -32.61 11.76 6.11
C THR A 154 -31.61 10.67 6.50
N GLY A 155 -30.30 10.96 6.58
CA GLY A 155 -29.34 9.93 6.98
C GLY A 155 -27.88 10.26 6.69
N SER A 156 -27.05 9.21 6.76
CA SER A 156 -25.62 9.30 6.51
C SER A 156 -25.07 8.02 5.88
N ALA A 157 -23.95 8.12 5.18
CA ALA A 157 -23.19 7.00 4.66
C ALA A 157 -21.69 7.26 4.82
N GLN A 158 -20.95 6.22 5.17
CA GLN A 158 -19.49 6.26 5.31
C GLN A 158 -18.83 5.43 4.21
N PHE A 159 -17.77 5.98 3.65
CA PHE A 159 -16.95 5.37 2.61
C PHE A 159 -15.51 5.32 3.11
N HIS A 160 -14.84 4.19 2.95
CA HIS A 160 -13.50 3.98 3.49
C HIS A 160 -12.50 3.81 2.35
N GLY A 161 -11.73 4.86 2.03
CA GLY A 161 -10.79 4.84 0.92
C GLY A 161 -11.45 4.73 -0.46
N GLU A 162 -12.75 5.04 -0.56
CA GLU A 162 -13.52 4.98 -1.79
C GLU A 162 -14.30 6.27 -1.99
N PRO A 163 -14.48 6.72 -3.24
CA PRO A 163 -15.27 7.90 -3.50
C PRO A 163 -16.74 7.65 -3.13
N PRO A 164 -17.41 8.64 -2.51
CA PRO A 164 -18.82 8.54 -2.19
C PRO A 164 -19.69 8.32 -3.43
N ASN A 165 -20.82 7.62 -3.24
CA ASN A 165 -21.77 7.40 -4.32
C ASN A 165 -22.37 8.74 -4.79
N ARG A 166 -22.21 9.05 -6.09
CA ARG A 166 -22.70 10.30 -6.71
C ARG A 166 -24.17 10.59 -6.43
N ARG A 167 -25.02 9.57 -6.30
CA ARG A 167 -26.47 9.75 -6.00
C ARG A 167 -26.73 10.29 -4.59
N LEU A 168 -25.85 9.99 -3.64
CA LEU A 168 -25.96 10.53 -2.28
C LEU A 168 -25.49 11.98 -2.20
N MET A 169 -24.67 12.42 -3.15
CA MET A 169 -24.20 13.80 -3.29
C MET A 169 -25.13 14.68 -4.13
N ALA A 170 -26.20 14.13 -4.71
CA ALA A 170 -27.12 14.88 -5.55
C ALA A 170 -28.01 15.85 -4.73
N TRP A 171 -28.29 17.01 -5.32
CA TRP A 171 -29.11 18.09 -4.73
C TRP A 171 -28.60 18.56 -3.36
N PRO A 172 -27.35 19.05 -3.28
CA PRO A 172 -26.69 19.37 -2.01
C PRO A 172 -27.49 20.37 -1.17
N ASP A 173 -28.07 21.40 -1.78
CA ASP A 173 -28.80 22.44 -1.04
C ASP A 173 -30.17 21.96 -0.53
N VAL A 174 -30.90 21.22 -1.37
CA VAL A 174 -32.23 20.70 -1.02
C VAL A 174 -32.13 19.62 0.06
N ARG A 175 -31.11 18.74 -0.05
CA ARG A 175 -30.92 17.62 0.88
C ARG A 175 -29.98 17.96 2.04
N ARG A 176 -29.43 19.18 2.08
CA ARG A 176 -28.42 19.64 3.05
C ARG A 176 -27.26 18.65 3.16
N VAL A 177 -26.67 18.31 2.01
CA VAL A 177 -25.57 17.34 1.96
C VAL A 177 -24.30 17.95 2.53
N GLN A 178 -23.72 17.30 3.52
CA GLN A 178 -22.43 17.63 4.10
C GLN A 178 -21.46 16.49 3.84
N VAL A 179 -20.26 16.83 3.38
CA VAL A 179 -19.19 15.87 3.13
C VAL A 179 -18.02 16.21 4.04
N THR A 180 -17.56 15.23 4.80
CA THR A 180 -16.38 15.34 5.65
C THR A 180 -15.39 14.28 5.24
N GLU A 181 -14.18 14.69 4.91
CA GLU A 181 -13.06 13.80 4.59
C GLU A 181 -12.10 13.73 5.78
N THR A 182 -11.74 12.52 6.18
CA THR A 182 -10.82 12.27 7.29
C THR A 182 -9.68 11.40 6.78
N PRO A 183 -8.44 11.93 6.68
CA PRO A 183 -7.28 11.10 6.41
C PRO A 183 -6.95 10.25 7.64
N ILE A 184 -6.76 8.95 7.43
CA ILE A 184 -6.38 7.97 8.46
C ILE A 184 -5.05 7.34 8.06
N GLY A 185 -3.99 7.57 8.83
CA GLY A 185 -2.68 6.97 8.63
C GLY A 185 -2.72 5.44 8.74
N LEU A 186 -1.82 4.76 8.06
CA LEU A 186 -1.69 3.30 8.05
C LEU A 186 -1.61 2.72 9.47
N GLU A 187 -0.94 3.41 10.38
CA GLU A 187 -0.76 3.07 11.80
C GLU A 187 -2.04 3.16 12.63
N LYS A 188 -3.05 3.90 12.15
CA LYS A 188 -4.37 4.07 12.79
C LYS A 188 -5.47 3.28 12.10
N LEU A 189 -5.15 2.53 11.03
CA LEU A 189 -6.16 1.76 10.34
C LEU A 189 -6.71 0.66 11.26
N PRO A 190 -8.03 0.41 11.21
CA PRO A 190 -8.62 -0.66 11.99
C PRO A 190 -8.13 -2.01 11.46
N LEU A 191 -7.24 -2.65 12.22
CA LEU A 191 -6.73 -3.97 11.91
C LEU A 191 -7.54 -5.05 12.63
N PRO A 192 -7.82 -6.19 11.97
CA PRO A 192 -8.60 -7.26 12.55
C PRO A 192 -7.92 -7.86 13.79
N GLY A 193 -8.62 -7.83 14.92
CA GLY A 193 -8.11 -8.34 16.21
C GLY A 193 -7.45 -7.29 17.10
N PHE A 194 -7.43 -6.03 16.68
CA PHE A 194 -7.02 -4.88 17.50
C PHE A 194 -8.23 -3.97 17.76
N PRO A 195 -8.58 -3.68 19.03
CA PRO A 195 -9.66 -2.76 19.34
C PRO A 195 -9.34 -1.34 18.83
N GLN A 196 -10.35 -0.62 18.36
CA GLN A 196 -10.20 0.80 17.99
C GLN A 196 -10.07 1.63 19.27
N GLY A 197 -8.95 2.33 19.47
CA GLY A 197 -8.81 3.35 20.52
C GLY A 197 -7.63 3.24 21.48
N GLU A 198 -6.73 2.27 21.32
CA GLU A 198 -5.57 2.08 22.22
C GLU A 198 -4.22 2.17 21.50
N TYR A 199 -3.99 3.26 20.75
CA TYR A 199 -2.63 3.60 20.33
C TYR A 199 -2.43 5.09 20.53
N LEU A 200 -1.65 5.39 21.59
CA LEU A 200 -1.20 6.72 22.02
C LEU A 200 -0.38 7.42 20.93
#